data_AF-A0AA86PLY2-F1
#
_entry.id   AF-A0AA86PLY2-F1
#
_cell.length_a   1.000
_cell.length_b   1.000
_cell.length_c   1.000
_cell.angle_alpha   90.00
_cell.angle_beta   90.00
_cell.angle_gamma   90.00
#
_symmetry.space_group_name_H-M   'P 1'
#
loop_
_entity.id
_entity.type
_entity.pdbx_description
1 polymer ?
#
loop_
_entity_poly.entity_id
_entity_poly.type
_entity_poly.pdbx_seq_one_letter_code
_entity_poly.pdbx_strand_id
1 'polypeptide(L)'
;MFEERVKCKKAKNPLQQIYKLMLNSSYGKTIEGDRNETVQIFEETQLEELFKKYDQINSIQQYGTKFCVKLEKECCEQTGYHHIGIQILSMSKRIMNEVMTLAEDLDLNIYYQDTDSMQMLQDDLDKLGKKFLEKYQRELIGEQMGQFHSDFQSELGKVLYGEDGIYISKKVYCVKLCVQKENGDICYDYHQRMKGVTGECITQKADELYGGDVIKLYQDLADGKAIEFDLCSAKVFMKKQDDYSYMNLSEFKRTLQFLTKEEKEQKKEEEKQKKQEEKEEKKKKREEEKKNKK
;
A
#
# COMPACT_ATOMS: atom_id res chain seq x y z
N MET A 1 19.91 -17.87 5.33
CA MET A 1 19.37 -16.50 5.37
C MET A 1 18.28 -16.31 6.43
N PHE A 2 17.22 -17.12 6.46
CA PHE A 2 16.17 -16.98 7.49
C PHE A 2 16.70 -17.17 8.92
N GLU A 3 17.50 -18.20 9.17
CA GLU A 3 18.11 -18.45 10.48
C GLU A 3 18.98 -17.29 10.96
N GLU A 4 19.79 -16.73 10.06
CA GLU A 4 20.59 -15.53 10.36
C GLU A 4 19.70 -14.32 10.68
N ARG A 5 18.59 -14.15 9.96
CA ARG A 5 17.60 -13.12 10.30
C ARG A 5 17.04 -13.32 11.71
N VAL A 6 16.73 -14.56 12.09
CA VAL A 6 16.22 -14.88 13.44
C VAL A 6 17.26 -14.52 14.51
N LYS A 7 18.54 -14.85 14.30
CA LYS A 7 19.64 -14.45 15.19
C LYS A 7 19.75 -12.93 15.30
N CYS A 8 19.73 -12.21 14.19
CA CYS A 8 19.76 -10.74 14.17
C CYS A 8 18.53 -10.12 14.86
N LYS A 9 17.33 -10.70 14.69
CA LYS A 9 16.09 -10.23 15.35
C LYS A 9 16.21 -10.35 16.87
N LYS A 10 16.72 -11.48 17.38
CA LYS A 10 16.96 -11.70 18.82
C LYS A 10 17.98 -10.69 19.39
N ALA A 11 19.01 -10.37 18.61
CA ALA A 11 20.01 -9.37 18.98
C ALA A 11 19.56 -7.91 18.77
N LYS A 12 18.30 -7.66 18.36
CA LYS A 12 17.78 -6.34 17.96
C LYS A 12 18.68 -5.61 16.94
N ASN A 13 19.36 -6.37 16.08
CA ASN A 13 20.29 -5.83 15.09
C ASN A 13 19.54 -5.36 13.82
N PRO A 14 19.75 -4.12 13.34
CA PRO A 14 19.09 -3.59 12.15
C PRO A 14 19.34 -4.40 10.87
N LEU A 15 20.41 -5.20 10.80
CA LEU A 15 20.68 -6.13 9.69
C LEU A 15 19.52 -7.08 9.38
N GLN A 16 18.65 -7.37 10.36
CA GLN A 16 17.46 -8.19 10.12
C GLN A 16 16.55 -7.61 9.02
N GLN A 17 16.52 -6.28 8.85
CA GLN A 17 15.75 -5.62 7.79
C GLN A 17 16.35 -5.87 6.42
N ILE A 18 17.69 -5.91 6.30
CA ILE A 18 18.38 -6.25 5.05
C ILE A 18 18.09 -7.71 4.67
N TYR A 19 18.19 -8.64 5.63
CA TYR A 19 17.80 -10.03 5.38
C TYR A 19 16.33 -10.17 4.99
N LYS A 20 15.42 -9.44 5.66
CA LYS A 20 13.99 -9.39 5.29
C LYS A 20 13.81 -8.90 3.86
N LEU A 21 14.49 -7.81 3.49
CA LEU A 21 14.43 -7.25 2.14
C LEU A 21 14.94 -8.23 1.09
N MET A 22 16.06 -8.90 1.32
CA MET A 22 16.60 -9.90 0.41
C MET A 22 15.66 -11.09 0.22
N LEU A 23 15.08 -11.61 1.31
CA LEU A 23 14.11 -12.70 1.28
C LEU A 23 12.83 -12.32 0.52
N ASN A 24 12.34 -11.09 0.68
CA ASN A 24 11.16 -10.60 -0.04
C ASN A 24 11.48 -10.26 -1.51
N SER A 25 12.70 -9.81 -1.80
CA SER A 25 13.07 -9.43 -3.17
C SER A 25 13.38 -10.64 -4.05
N SER A 26 13.82 -11.76 -3.46
CA SER A 26 14.22 -12.95 -4.20
C SER A 26 13.09 -13.54 -5.03
N TYR A 27 11.87 -13.69 -4.46
CA TYR A 27 10.72 -14.15 -5.24
C TYR A 27 10.31 -13.12 -6.30
N GLY A 28 10.37 -11.82 -5.98
CA GLY A 28 10.06 -10.74 -6.91
C GLY A 28 10.94 -10.78 -8.16
N LYS A 29 12.21 -11.15 -8.01
CA LYS A 29 13.13 -11.38 -9.14
C LYS A 29 12.74 -12.56 -10.02
N THR A 30 12.12 -13.61 -9.47
CA THR A 30 11.68 -14.76 -10.29
C THR A 30 10.52 -14.43 -11.22
N ILE A 31 9.72 -13.41 -10.89
CA ILE A 31 8.55 -12.94 -11.67
C ILE A 31 8.77 -11.57 -12.31
N GLU A 32 10.00 -11.06 -12.28
CA GLU A 32 10.32 -9.78 -12.92
C GLU A 32 10.12 -9.95 -14.43
N GLY A 33 9.15 -9.20 -14.97
CA GLY A 33 8.93 -9.16 -16.41
C GLY A 33 10.13 -8.57 -17.12
N ASP A 34 10.40 -9.05 -18.32
CA ASP A 34 11.54 -8.56 -19.10
C ASP A 34 11.36 -7.06 -19.42
N ARG A 35 12.48 -6.34 -19.42
CA ARG A 35 12.49 -4.90 -19.69
C ARG A 35 12.68 -4.65 -21.17
N ASN A 36 11.67 -4.08 -21.78
CA ASN A 36 11.70 -3.67 -23.19
C ASN A 36 12.27 -2.26 -23.38
N GLU A 37 12.70 -1.62 -22.29
CA GLU A 37 13.28 -0.28 -22.32
C GLU A 37 14.65 -0.29 -21.64
N THR A 38 15.61 0.38 -22.27
CA THR A 38 16.89 0.72 -21.66
C THR A 38 17.09 2.23 -21.67
N VAL A 39 17.70 2.74 -20.61
CA VAL A 39 18.01 4.16 -20.48
C VAL A 39 19.51 4.32 -20.71
N GLN A 40 19.88 5.08 -21.75
CA GLN A 40 21.28 5.40 -22.06
C GLN A 40 21.47 6.92 -21.97
N ILE A 41 22.66 7.33 -21.53
CA ILE A 41 23.05 8.74 -21.44
C ILE A 41 24.08 9.00 -22.54
N PHE A 42 23.81 9.97 -23.40
CA PHE A 42 24.69 10.42 -24.47
C PHE A 42 25.21 11.83 -24.17
N GLU A 43 26.43 12.13 -24.58
CA GLU A 43 26.94 13.52 -24.60
C GLU A 43 26.71 14.17 -25.97
N GLU A 44 26.78 15.50 -26.06
CA GLU A 44 26.65 16.24 -27.34
C GLU A 44 27.60 15.73 -28.43
N THR A 45 28.80 15.28 -28.04
CA THR A 45 29.79 14.70 -28.96
C THR A 45 29.36 13.35 -29.55
N GLN A 46 28.36 12.67 -28.96
CA GLN A 46 27.88 11.35 -29.35
C GLN A 46 26.52 11.40 -30.08
N LEU A 47 26.09 12.59 -30.52
CA LEU A 47 24.83 12.76 -31.25
C LEU A 47 24.74 11.90 -32.52
N GLU A 48 25.86 11.68 -33.22
CA GLU A 48 25.89 10.78 -34.39
C GLU A 48 25.56 9.34 -34.03
N GLU A 49 26.00 8.84 -32.87
CA GLU A 49 25.67 7.49 -32.40
C GLU A 49 24.19 7.39 -32.00
N LEU A 50 23.63 8.48 -31.48
CA LEU A 50 22.21 8.57 -31.17
C LEU A 50 21.36 8.54 -32.45
N PHE A 51 21.74 9.30 -33.48
CA PHE A 51 21.03 9.29 -34.77
C PHE A 51 21.04 7.93 -35.45
N LYS A 52 22.08 7.11 -35.24
CA LYS A 52 22.12 5.72 -35.76
C LYS A 52 21.07 4.81 -35.14
N LYS A 53 20.52 5.16 -33.97
CA LYS A 53 19.52 4.37 -33.22
C LYS A 53 18.12 5.01 -33.27
N TYR A 54 17.86 5.91 -34.22
CA TYR A 54 16.65 6.75 -34.25
C TYR A 54 15.33 5.97 -34.20
N ASP A 55 15.32 4.77 -34.78
CA ASP A 55 14.20 3.84 -34.87
C ASP A 55 13.86 3.21 -33.52
N GLN A 56 14.83 3.12 -32.61
CA GLN A 56 14.67 2.55 -31.28
C GLN A 56 14.34 3.60 -30.21
N ILE A 57 14.25 4.89 -30.55
CA ILE A 57 14.08 5.96 -29.55
C ILE A 57 12.60 6.14 -29.18
N ASN A 58 12.27 5.87 -27.91
CA ASN A 58 10.95 6.18 -27.34
C ASN A 58 10.85 7.63 -26.86
N SER A 59 11.90 8.12 -26.20
CA SER A 59 11.92 9.50 -25.67
C SER A 59 13.34 10.00 -25.48
N ILE A 60 13.57 11.28 -25.78
CA ILE A 60 14.82 12.00 -25.52
C ILE A 60 14.53 13.16 -24.59
N GLN A 61 15.38 13.35 -23.58
CA GLN A 61 15.38 14.54 -22.74
C GLN A 61 16.81 15.06 -22.58
N GLN A 62 17.00 16.38 -22.71
CA GLN A 62 18.30 17.05 -22.62
C GLN A 62 18.57 17.63 -21.22
N TYR A 63 19.81 17.56 -20.78
CA TYR A 63 20.32 17.94 -19.45
C TYR A 63 21.64 18.69 -19.63
N GLY A 64 21.56 20.00 -19.82
CA GLY A 64 22.74 20.76 -20.22
C GLY A 64 23.35 20.15 -21.48
N THR A 65 24.53 19.55 -21.35
CA THR A 65 25.29 18.92 -22.46
C THR A 65 25.03 17.42 -22.64
N LYS A 66 24.13 16.80 -21.87
CA LYS A 66 23.83 15.36 -21.92
C LYS A 66 22.40 15.09 -22.36
N PHE A 67 22.17 13.97 -23.02
CA PHE A 67 20.86 13.49 -23.45
C PHE A 67 20.55 12.16 -22.78
N CYS A 68 19.48 12.10 -22.00
CA CYS A 68 18.93 10.85 -21.48
C CYS A 68 17.93 10.31 -22.49
N VAL A 69 18.24 9.14 -23.05
CA VAL A 69 17.50 8.54 -24.15
C VAL A 69 16.94 7.22 -23.67
N LYS A 70 15.62 7.07 -23.73
CA LYS A 70 14.95 5.79 -23.55
C LYS A 70 14.90 5.10 -24.91
N LEU A 71 15.57 3.96 -24.99
CA LEU A 71 15.62 3.13 -26.17
C LEU A 71 14.73 1.89 -25.94
N GLU A 72 13.89 1.58 -26.91
CA GLU A 72 13.22 0.31 -27.03
C GLU A 72 14.26 -0.77 -27.32
N LYS A 73 14.18 -1.86 -26.57
CA LYS A 73 15.03 -3.02 -26.72
C LYS A 73 14.15 -4.19 -27.14
N GLU A 74 14.48 -4.79 -28.28
CA GLU A 74 13.88 -6.06 -28.67
C GLU A 74 14.14 -7.11 -27.57
N CYS A 75 13.06 -7.62 -26.99
CA CYS A 75 13.14 -8.65 -25.99
C CYS A 75 12.89 -10.02 -26.65
N CYS A 76 13.97 -10.67 -27.06
CA CYS A 76 13.91 -11.97 -27.74
C CYS A 76 14.10 -13.16 -26.78
N GLU A 77 14.47 -12.91 -25.52
CA GLU A 77 14.77 -13.95 -24.54
C GLU A 77 14.07 -13.67 -23.21
N GLN A 78 13.30 -14.66 -22.74
CA GLN A 78 12.68 -14.60 -21.43
C GLN A 78 13.71 -14.99 -20.37
N THR A 79 14.14 -14.03 -19.55
CA THR A 79 15.24 -14.24 -18.58
C THR A 79 14.76 -14.69 -17.20
N GLY A 80 13.46 -14.57 -16.92
CA GLY A 80 12.88 -14.84 -15.61
C GLY A 80 12.43 -16.29 -15.36
N TYR A 81 12.59 -16.77 -14.12
CA TYR A 81 12.10 -18.07 -13.65
C TYR A 81 10.62 -18.03 -13.21
N HIS A 82 9.74 -17.57 -14.11
CA HIS A 82 8.34 -17.27 -13.80
C HIS A 82 7.57 -18.45 -13.19
N HIS A 83 7.85 -19.67 -13.65
CA HIS A 83 7.24 -20.90 -13.12
C HIS A 83 7.53 -21.10 -11.63
N ILE A 84 8.75 -20.78 -11.16
CA ILE A 84 9.11 -20.85 -9.74
C ILE A 84 8.30 -19.82 -8.96
N GLY A 85 8.23 -18.59 -9.46
CA GLY A 85 7.46 -17.51 -8.83
C GLY A 85 5.97 -17.82 -8.70
N ILE A 86 5.37 -18.44 -9.72
CA ILE A 86 3.98 -18.90 -9.69
C ILE A 86 3.79 -19.95 -8.59
N GLN A 87 4.71 -20.92 -8.46
CA GLN A 87 4.64 -21.94 -7.41
C GLN A 87 4.75 -21.32 -6.01
N ILE A 88 5.64 -20.34 -5.82
CA ILE A 88 5.77 -19.60 -4.55
C ILE A 88 4.45 -18.89 -4.19
N LEU A 89 3.85 -18.16 -5.14
CA LEU A 89 2.58 -17.45 -4.93
C LEU A 89 1.41 -18.41 -4.67
N SER A 90 1.39 -19.56 -5.36
CA SER A 90 0.38 -20.60 -5.15
C SER A 90 0.49 -21.19 -3.74
N MET A 91 1.69 -21.54 -3.30
CA MET A 91 1.94 -22.07 -1.96
C MET A 91 1.62 -21.04 -0.86
N SER A 92 1.96 -19.77 -1.07
CA SER A 92 1.62 -18.69 -0.14
C SER A 92 0.11 -18.57 0.08
N LYS A 93 -0.68 -18.58 -1.01
CA LYS A 93 -2.16 -18.57 -0.91
C LYS A 93 -2.70 -19.82 -0.22
N ARG A 94 -2.11 -20.99 -0.51
CA ARG A 94 -2.51 -22.25 0.12
C ARG A 94 -2.34 -22.21 1.64
N ILE A 95 -1.19 -21.71 2.13
CA ILE A 95 -0.91 -21.60 3.57
C ILE A 95 -1.98 -20.73 4.26
N MET A 96 -2.31 -19.58 3.67
CA MET A 96 -3.36 -18.71 4.23
C MET A 96 -4.75 -19.37 4.18
N ASN A 97 -5.10 -19.98 3.05
CA ASN A 97 -6.40 -20.62 2.88
C ASN A 97 -6.59 -21.83 3.80
N GLU A 98 -5.55 -22.60 4.13
CA GLU A 98 -5.63 -23.69 5.10
C GLU A 98 -6.16 -23.22 6.46
N VAL A 99 -5.76 -22.02 6.89
CA VAL A 99 -6.25 -21.43 8.14
C VAL A 99 -7.65 -20.83 7.97
N MET A 100 -7.88 -20.07 6.90
CA MET A 100 -9.17 -19.41 6.65
C MET A 100 -10.32 -20.40 6.48
N THR A 101 -10.13 -21.43 5.65
CA THR A 101 -11.14 -22.48 5.45
C THR A 101 -11.40 -23.27 6.72
N LEU A 102 -10.37 -23.50 7.55
CA LEU A 102 -10.57 -24.17 8.84
C LEU A 102 -11.32 -23.27 9.83
N ALA A 103 -11.08 -21.97 9.83
CA ALA A 103 -11.85 -21.03 10.63
C ALA A 103 -13.33 -21.02 10.18
N GLU A 104 -13.59 -21.02 8.87
CA GLU A 104 -14.94 -21.11 8.31
C GLU A 104 -15.63 -22.44 8.67
N ASP A 105 -14.93 -23.58 8.54
CA ASP A 105 -15.42 -24.92 8.95
C ASP A 105 -15.85 -24.95 10.44
N LEU A 106 -15.23 -24.11 11.28
CA LEU A 106 -15.45 -24.04 12.73
C LEU A 106 -16.40 -22.92 13.16
N ASP A 107 -17.00 -22.21 12.19
CA ASP A 107 -17.86 -21.04 12.37
C ASP A 107 -17.16 -19.91 13.16
N LEU A 108 -15.87 -19.68 12.87
CA LEU A 108 -15.06 -18.63 13.47
C LEU A 108 -14.96 -17.41 12.55
N ASN A 109 -15.27 -16.24 13.08
CA ASN A 109 -15.30 -15.01 12.29
C ASN A 109 -13.91 -14.42 12.11
N ILE A 110 -13.51 -14.23 10.85
CA ILE A 110 -12.34 -13.44 10.45
C ILE A 110 -12.84 -12.09 9.93
N TYR A 111 -12.52 -11.01 10.64
CA TYR A 111 -13.00 -9.66 10.32
C TYR A 111 -12.17 -8.97 9.22
N TYR A 112 -10.89 -9.31 9.12
CA TYR A 112 -10.00 -8.71 8.13
C TYR A 112 -8.98 -9.73 7.63
N GLN A 113 -8.63 -9.59 6.35
CA GLN A 113 -7.62 -10.39 5.68
C GLN A 113 -6.77 -9.54 4.73
N ASP A 114 -5.45 -9.70 4.81
CA ASP A 114 -4.48 -9.23 3.81
C ASP A 114 -3.51 -10.39 3.52
N THR A 115 -2.84 -10.34 2.38
CA THR A 115 -1.91 -11.33 1.79
C THR A 115 -1.35 -12.43 2.73
N ASP A 116 -0.82 -12.05 3.90
CA ASP A 116 -0.17 -12.90 4.90
C ASP A 116 -0.66 -12.65 6.34
N SER A 117 -1.79 -11.98 6.53
CA SER A 117 -2.33 -11.62 7.85
C SER A 117 -3.86 -11.69 7.90
N MET A 118 -4.39 -11.93 9.08
CA MET A 118 -5.82 -11.94 9.34
C MET A 118 -6.09 -11.45 10.76
N GLN A 119 -7.30 -10.93 10.99
CA GLN A 119 -7.73 -10.43 12.29
C GLN A 119 -9.02 -11.13 12.70
N MET A 120 -9.02 -11.68 13.90
CA MET A 120 -10.12 -12.46 14.48
C MET A 120 -10.15 -12.24 15.99
N LEU A 121 -11.18 -12.77 16.66
CA LEU A 121 -11.26 -12.73 18.12
C LEU A 121 -10.14 -13.56 18.75
N GLN A 122 -9.57 -13.03 19.83
CA GLN A 122 -8.49 -13.72 20.54
C GLN A 122 -8.96 -15.02 21.21
N ASP A 123 -10.19 -15.05 21.72
CA ASP A 123 -10.77 -16.22 22.39
C ASP A 123 -10.92 -17.42 21.45
N ASP A 124 -11.10 -17.17 20.14
CA ASP A 124 -11.26 -18.20 19.11
C ASP A 124 -9.91 -18.79 18.65
N LEU A 125 -8.80 -18.12 18.97
CA LEU A 125 -7.47 -18.47 18.47
C LEU A 125 -7.00 -19.83 19.03
N ASP A 126 -7.29 -20.12 20.30
CA ASP A 126 -6.94 -21.39 20.94
C ASP A 126 -7.70 -22.57 20.33
N LYS A 127 -8.99 -22.36 20.02
CA LYS A 127 -9.84 -23.36 19.36
C LYS A 127 -9.32 -23.67 17.96
N LEU A 128 -8.99 -22.62 17.19
CA LEU A 128 -8.43 -22.75 15.85
C LEU A 128 -7.07 -23.45 15.88
N GLY A 129 -6.17 -23.07 16.80
CA GLY A 129 -4.84 -23.65 16.94
C GLY A 129 -4.87 -25.16 17.22
N LYS A 130 -5.73 -25.61 18.15
CA LYS A 130 -5.92 -27.03 18.46
C LYS A 130 -6.42 -27.82 17.26
N LYS A 131 -7.44 -27.31 16.58
CA LYS A 131 -8.02 -27.97 15.39
C LYS A 131 -7.06 -28.01 14.22
N PHE A 132 -6.24 -26.96 14.06
CA PHE A 132 -5.22 -26.90 13.03
C PHE A 132 -4.13 -27.97 13.27
N LEU A 133 -3.71 -28.13 14.53
CA LEU A 133 -2.76 -29.19 14.91
C LEU A 133 -3.34 -30.59 14.63
N GLU A 134 -4.60 -30.85 14.96
CA GLU A 134 -5.29 -32.11 14.67
C GLU A 134 -5.34 -32.41 13.15
N LYS A 135 -5.73 -31.43 12.33
CA LYS A 135 -5.95 -31.61 10.89
C LYS A 135 -4.65 -31.67 10.09
N TYR A 136 -3.69 -30.81 10.41
CA TYR A 136 -2.48 -30.61 9.60
C TYR A 136 -1.19 -31.10 10.28
N GLN A 137 -1.25 -31.55 11.53
CA GLN A 137 -0.08 -32.05 12.29
C GLN A 137 1.07 -31.03 12.34
N ARG A 138 0.72 -29.74 12.39
CA ARG A 138 1.63 -28.61 12.47
C ARG A 138 1.08 -27.59 13.48
N GLU A 139 1.98 -26.93 14.21
CA GLU A 139 1.61 -25.84 15.09
C GLU A 139 1.23 -24.59 14.28
N LEU A 140 0.06 -24.01 14.58
CA LEU A 140 -0.41 -22.79 13.91
C LEU A 140 0.29 -21.54 14.44
N ILE A 141 0.49 -21.44 15.76
CA ILE A 141 0.91 -20.23 16.44
C ILE A 141 2.34 -20.41 16.96
N GLY A 142 3.21 -19.43 16.70
CA GLY A 142 4.59 -19.44 17.18
C GLY A 142 5.52 -18.55 16.35
N GLU A 143 6.82 -18.65 16.63
CA GLU A 143 7.86 -17.80 16.01
C GLU A 143 8.60 -18.46 14.84
N GLN A 144 8.29 -19.72 14.54
CA GLN A 144 8.96 -20.47 13.47
C GLN A 144 8.41 -20.12 12.09
N MET A 145 9.13 -20.53 11.05
CA MET A 145 8.71 -20.29 9.67
C MET A 145 7.37 -20.98 9.39
N GLY A 146 6.41 -20.24 8.84
CA GLY A 146 5.07 -20.75 8.52
C GLY A 146 4.09 -20.76 9.70
N GLN A 147 4.53 -20.32 10.89
CA GLN A 147 3.65 -20.08 12.04
C GLN A 147 3.16 -18.63 12.07
N PHE A 148 2.00 -18.42 12.68
CA PHE A 148 1.37 -17.13 12.88
C PHE A 148 1.71 -16.58 14.27
N HIS A 149 1.87 -15.26 14.36
CA HIS A 149 2.01 -14.53 15.62
C HIS A 149 1.33 -13.17 15.47
N SER A 150 0.99 -12.54 16.59
CA SER A 150 0.47 -11.18 16.58
C SER A 150 1.54 -10.21 16.05
N ASP A 151 1.21 -9.43 15.02
CA ASP A 151 2.08 -8.39 14.45
C ASP A 151 1.87 -7.02 15.12
N PHE A 152 0.93 -6.91 16.07
CA PHE A 152 0.69 -5.66 16.77
C PHE A 152 1.88 -5.31 17.67
N GLN A 153 2.44 -4.12 17.46
CA GLN A 153 3.56 -3.56 18.19
C GLN A 153 3.17 -2.17 18.67
N SER A 154 3.60 -1.83 19.89
CA SER A 154 3.46 -0.50 20.48
C SER A 154 4.78 -0.11 21.11
N GLU A 155 5.13 1.17 21.00
CA GLU A 155 6.30 1.74 21.69
C GLU A 155 6.04 1.93 23.20
N LEU A 156 4.77 1.97 23.61
CA LEU A 156 4.36 2.21 24.99
C LEU A 156 4.52 0.98 25.89
N GLY A 157 4.59 -0.22 25.31
CA GLY A 157 4.72 -1.46 26.07
C GLY A 157 4.23 -2.70 25.33
N LYS A 158 3.87 -3.73 26.10
CA LYS A 158 3.41 -5.01 25.56
C LYS A 158 1.92 -4.91 25.19
N VAL A 159 1.60 -5.18 23.93
CA VAL A 159 0.22 -5.29 23.46
C VAL A 159 -0.43 -6.55 24.04
N LEU A 160 -1.59 -6.40 24.68
CA LEU A 160 -2.36 -7.51 25.24
C LEU A 160 -3.38 -8.02 24.22
N TYR A 161 -4.27 -7.14 23.77
CA TYR A 161 -5.34 -7.43 22.81
C TYR A 161 -5.83 -6.13 22.14
N GLY A 162 -6.57 -6.26 21.04
CA GLY A 162 -7.34 -5.15 20.45
C GLY A 162 -8.69 -5.01 21.16
N GLU A 163 -9.02 -3.83 21.65
CA GLU A 163 -10.29 -3.53 22.33
C GLU A 163 -11.41 -3.23 21.33
N ASP A 164 -11.10 -2.46 20.28
CA ASP A 164 -12.07 -2.06 19.26
C ASP A 164 -11.37 -1.98 17.89
N GLY A 165 -12.11 -2.16 16.80
CA GLY A 165 -11.57 -2.13 15.46
C GLY A 165 -12.60 -1.77 14.39
N ILE A 166 -12.24 -0.84 13.52
CA ILE A 166 -13.04 -0.41 12.37
C ILE A 166 -12.34 -0.85 11.09
N TYR A 167 -13.06 -1.62 10.28
CA TYR A 167 -12.57 -2.14 8.99
C TYR A 167 -13.45 -1.61 7.86
N ILE A 168 -12.93 -0.64 7.11
CA ILE A 168 -13.72 0.06 6.08
C ILE A 168 -13.53 -0.61 4.72
N SER A 169 -12.28 -0.87 4.34
CA SER A 169 -11.95 -1.48 3.04
C SER A 169 -10.58 -2.14 3.05
N LYS A 170 -10.20 -2.77 1.94
CA LYS A 170 -8.87 -3.39 1.78
C LYS A 170 -7.78 -2.36 2.07
N LYS A 171 -6.92 -2.66 3.05
CA LYS A 171 -5.82 -1.80 3.51
C LYS A 171 -6.27 -0.46 4.14
N VAL A 172 -7.51 -0.42 4.64
CA VAL A 172 -8.05 0.72 5.38
C VAL A 172 -8.79 0.20 6.63
N TYR A 173 -8.10 0.23 7.76
CA TYR A 173 -8.64 -0.17 9.05
C TYR A 173 -7.90 0.52 10.20
N CYS A 174 -8.51 0.56 11.36
CA CYS A 174 -7.90 1.01 12.61
C CYS A 174 -8.28 0.05 13.71
N VAL A 175 -7.32 -0.31 14.56
CA VAL A 175 -7.55 -1.12 15.76
C VAL A 175 -7.02 -0.35 16.97
N LYS A 176 -7.86 -0.20 17.98
CA LYS A 176 -7.49 0.33 19.29
C LYS A 176 -6.88 -0.80 20.12
N LEU A 177 -5.63 -0.64 20.51
CA LEU A 177 -4.85 -1.63 21.23
C LEU A 177 -4.84 -1.33 22.73
N CYS A 178 -5.02 -2.35 23.55
CA CYS A 178 -4.79 -2.31 24.98
C CYS A 178 -3.33 -2.71 25.25
N VAL A 179 -2.56 -1.79 25.84
CA VAL A 179 -1.11 -1.92 26.04
C VAL A 179 -0.76 -1.82 27.51
N GLN A 180 0.00 -2.80 27.99
CA GLN A 180 0.56 -2.78 29.34
C GLN A 180 1.95 -2.15 29.31
N LYS A 181 2.11 -1.04 30.04
CA LYS A 181 3.40 -0.37 30.26
C LYS A 181 4.29 -1.18 31.19
N GLU A 182 5.58 -0.86 31.21
CA GLU A 182 6.56 -1.53 32.09
C GLU A 182 6.23 -1.40 33.59
N ASN A 183 5.57 -0.30 33.97
CA ASN A 183 5.13 -0.04 35.34
C ASN A 183 3.84 -0.80 35.74
N GLY A 184 3.25 -1.56 34.81
CA GLY A 184 2.00 -2.30 35.02
C GLY A 184 0.73 -1.53 34.66
N ASP A 185 0.82 -0.24 34.35
CA ASP A 185 -0.34 0.58 33.97
C ASP A 185 -0.86 0.18 32.59
N ILE A 186 -2.18 0.22 32.45
CA ILE A 186 -2.87 -0.01 31.18
C ILE A 186 -3.01 1.32 30.46
N CYS A 187 -2.61 1.36 29.19
CA CYS A 187 -2.82 2.48 28.30
C CYS A 187 -3.35 2.01 26.94
N TYR A 188 -3.76 2.97 26.12
CA TYR A 188 -4.29 2.71 24.79
C TYR A 188 -3.36 3.24 23.72
N ASP A 189 -3.20 2.46 22.66
CA ASP A 189 -2.49 2.84 21.45
C ASP A 189 -3.35 2.51 20.23
N TYR A 190 -2.99 3.02 19.06
CA TYR A 190 -3.71 2.77 17.82
C TYR A 190 -2.82 2.09 16.78
N HIS A 191 -3.35 1.04 16.16
CA HIS A 191 -2.78 0.46 14.97
C HIS A 191 -3.63 0.85 13.76
N GLN A 192 -3.22 1.93 13.09
CA GLN A 192 -3.90 2.42 11.89
C GLN A 192 -3.22 1.96 10.58
N ARG A 193 -4.06 1.62 9.61
CA ARG A 193 -3.66 1.36 8.22
C ARG A 193 -4.56 2.15 7.29
N MET A 194 -3.96 2.91 6.37
CA MET A 194 -4.70 3.63 5.33
C MET A 194 -3.88 3.68 4.05
N LYS A 195 -4.41 3.12 2.96
CA LYS A 195 -3.70 3.10 1.68
C LYS A 195 -3.49 4.52 1.14
N GLY A 196 -2.23 4.94 1.07
CA GLY A 196 -1.84 6.20 0.46
C GLY A 196 -1.85 7.41 1.39
N VAL A 197 -1.99 7.20 2.70
CA VAL A 197 -1.82 8.20 3.76
C VAL A 197 -0.86 7.63 4.81
N THR A 198 0.05 8.45 5.33
CA THR A 198 1.02 8.01 6.35
C THR A 198 0.36 7.96 7.73
N GLY A 199 0.83 7.07 8.61
CA GLY A 199 0.30 6.94 9.98
C GLY A 199 0.36 8.24 10.77
N GLU A 200 1.46 8.99 10.62
CA GLU A 200 1.67 10.30 11.24
C GLU A 200 0.62 11.34 10.82
N CYS A 201 0.27 11.40 9.52
CA CYS A 201 -0.79 12.30 9.05
C CYS A 201 -2.15 11.95 9.65
N ILE A 202 -2.43 10.66 9.83
CA ILE A 202 -3.68 10.18 10.42
C ILE A 202 -3.76 10.61 11.88
N THR A 203 -2.68 10.41 12.65
CA THR A 203 -2.62 10.84 14.06
C THR A 203 -2.81 12.34 14.17
N GLN A 204 -2.08 13.14 13.39
CA GLN A 204 -2.22 14.60 13.41
C GLN A 204 -3.64 15.05 13.05
N LYS A 205 -4.27 14.44 12.04
CA LYS A 205 -5.65 14.78 11.66
C LYS A 205 -6.66 14.38 12.74
N ALA A 206 -6.43 13.26 13.43
CA ALA A 206 -7.24 12.83 14.55
C ALA A 206 -7.08 13.77 15.77
N ASP A 207 -5.86 14.26 16.01
CA ASP A 207 -5.58 15.27 17.04
C ASP A 207 -6.33 16.57 16.76
N GLU A 208 -6.27 17.06 15.51
CA GLU A 208 -6.94 18.30 15.09
C GLU A 208 -8.49 18.24 15.20
N LEU A 209 -9.10 17.11 14.80
CA LEU A 209 -10.56 17.01 14.67
C LEU A 209 -11.24 16.38 15.89
N TYR A 210 -10.56 15.45 16.57
CA TYR A 210 -11.17 14.60 17.59
C TYR A 210 -10.36 14.52 18.88
N GLY A 211 -9.32 15.34 19.04
CA GLY A 211 -8.47 15.33 20.24
C GLY A 211 -7.68 14.02 20.41
N GLY A 212 -7.32 13.38 19.30
CA GLY A 212 -6.45 12.19 19.27
C GLY A 212 -7.19 10.85 19.20
N ASP A 213 -8.51 10.88 19.09
CA ASP A 213 -9.34 9.70 18.90
C ASP A 213 -9.37 9.28 17.42
N VAL A 214 -8.47 8.36 17.05
CA VAL A 214 -8.34 7.85 15.68
C VAL A 214 -9.57 7.03 15.27
N ILE A 215 -10.26 6.38 16.21
CA ILE A 215 -11.44 5.56 15.88
C ILE A 215 -12.56 6.44 15.35
N LYS A 216 -12.82 7.60 15.95
CA LYS A 216 -13.82 8.57 15.43
C LYS A 216 -13.51 9.07 14.03
N LEU A 217 -12.24 9.33 13.72
CA LEU A 217 -11.82 9.67 12.36
C LEU A 217 -12.20 8.57 11.37
N TYR A 218 -12.03 7.30 11.75
CA TYR A 218 -12.41 6.15 10.93
C TYR A 218 -13.92 5.91 10.89
N GLN A 219 -14.67 6.23 11.96
CA GLN A 219 -16.15 6.23 11.94
C GLN A 219 -16.68 7.21 10.90
N ASP A 220 -16.17 8.44 10.92
CA ASP A 220 -16.56 9.46 9.93
C ASP A 220 -16.26 9.04 8.49
N LEU A 221 -15.12 8.35 8.28
CA LEU A 221 -14.80 7.76 6.97
C LEU A 221 -15.73 6.61 6.60
N ALA A 222 -16.15 5.79 7.57
CA ALA A 222 -17.09 4.68 7.36
C ALA A 222 -18.50 5.19 7.05
N ASP A 223 -18.91 6.30 7.66
CA ASP A 223 -20.16 7.02 7.40
C ASP A 223 -20.15 7.77 6.04
N GLY A 224 -19.05 7.65 5.28
CA GLY A 224 -18.94 8.22 3.94
C GLY A 224 -18.60 9.71 3.90
N LYS A 225 -18.15 10.31 5.01
CA LYS A 225 -17.65 11.70 5.00
C LYS A 225 -16.34 11.79 4.23
N ALA A 226 -16.19 12.87 3.49
CA ALA A 226 -14.96 13.17 2.77
C ALA A 226 -13.98 13.88 3.70
N ILE A 227 -12.78 13.32 3.88
CA ILE A 227 -11.74 13.91 4.72
C ILE A 227 -10.52 14.19 3.86
N GLU A 228 -10.01 15.41 3.94
CA GLU A 228 -8.76 15.83 3.30
C GLU A 228 -7.57 15.63 4.23
N PHE A 229 -6.54 14.96 3.71
CA PHE A 229 -5.26 14.76 4.37
C PHE A 229 -4.18 15.50 3.58
N ASP A 230 -3.43 16.37 4.24
CA ASP A 230 -2.21 16.93 3.64
C ASP A 230 -1.02 16.05 4.03
N LEU A 231 -0.45 15.36 3.04
CA LEU A 231 0.66 14.44 3.28
C LEU A 231 1.97 15.19 3.57
N CYS A 232 2.09 16.45 3.16
CA CYS A 232 3.27 17.26 3.45
C CYS A 232 3.39 17.64 4.93
N SER A 233 2.32 17.50 5.73
CA SER A 233 2.35 17.86 7.14
C SER A 233 3.29 16.98 7.97
N ALA A 234 3.42 15.70 7.60
CA ALA A 234 4.25 14.73 8.30
C ALA A 234 5.63 14.53 7.65
N LYS A 235 5.71 14.55 6.31
CA LYS A 235 6.93 14.21 5.57
C LYS A 235 7.18 15.14 4.41
N VAL A 236 8.45 15.36 4.09
CA VAL A 236 8.85 16.10 2.90
C VAL A 236 8.56 15.26 1.67
N PHE A 237 7.69 15.76 0.81
CA PHE A 237 7.45 15.19 -0.51
C PHE A 237 8.23 15.98 -1.56
N MET A 238 8.99 15.26 -2.37
CA MET A 238 9.74 15.84 -3.48
C MET A 238 9.08 15.46 -4.80
N LYS A 239 8.89 16.45 -5.67
CA LYS A 239 8.47 16.24 -7.04
C LYS A 239 9.66 16.46 -7.95
N LYS A 240 9.86 15.51 -8.85
CA LYS A 240 10.81 15.63 -9.96
C LYS A 240 10.21 16.53 -11.03
N GLN A 241 10.95 17.55 -11.44
CA GLN A 241 10.58 18.47 -12.51
C GLN A 241 11.04 17.95 -13.88
N ASP A 242 10.59 18.60 -14.95
CA ASP A 242 10.96 18.25 -16.33
C ASP A 242 12.45 18.49 -16.61
N ASP A 243 13.08 19.40 -15.85
CA ASP A 243 14.53 19.65 -15.85
C ASP A 243 15.31 18.68 -14.94
N TYR A 244 14.64 17.65 -14.40
CA TYR A 244 15.18 16.66 -13.46
C TYR A 244 15.68 17.22 -12.13
N SER A 245 15.44 18.50 -11.84
CA SER A 245 15.57 19.03 -10.50
C SER A 245 14.49 18.43 -9.59
N TYR A 246 14.76 18.47 -8.28
CA TYR A 246 13.78 18.10 -7.26
C TYR A 246 13.31 19.38 -6.57
N MET A 247 12.00 19.56 -6.52
CA MET A 247 11.37 20.59 -5.69
C MET A 247 10.63 19.95 -4.53
N ASN A 248 10.72 20.58 -3.36
CA ASN A 248 9.85 20.24 -2.24
C ASN A 248 8.44 20.74 -2.54
N LEU A 249 7.45 19.87 -2.34
CA LEU A 249 6.04 20.24 -2.40
C LEU A 249 5.65 20.92 -1.08
N SER A 250 5.03 22.10 -1.18
CA SER A 250 4.48 22.80 -0.02
C SER A 250 3.19 22.16 0.49
N GLU A 251 2.37 21.60 -0.41
CA GLU A 251 1.13 20.92 -0.09
C GLU A 251 0.99 19.67 -0.95
N PHE A 252 0.52 18.58 -0.36
CA PHE A 252 0.15 17.37 -1.09
C PHE A 252 -1.13 16.78 -0.51
N LYS A 253 -2.23 17.44 -0.87
CA LYS A 253 -3.58 17.12 -0.40
C LYS A 253 -4.16 15.89 -1.08
N ARG A 254 -4.75 15.02 -0.27
CA ARG A 254 -5.47 13.83 -0.70
C ARG A 254 -6.79 13.73 0.04
N THR A 255 -7.88 13.82 -0.71
CA THR A 255 -9.23 13.59 -0.16
C THR A 255 -9.57 12.11 -0.25
N LEU A 256 -10.02 11.54 0.87
CA LEU A 256 -10.54 10.18 0.93
C LEU A 256 -12.01 10.21 1.29
N GLN A 257 -12.78 9.36 0.61
CA GLN A 257 -14.19 9.15 0.85
C GLN A 257 -14.56 7.71 0.51
N PHE A 258 -15.28 7.04 1.41
CA PHE A 258 -15.74 5.66 1.20
C PHE A 258 -17.25 5.65 1.03
N LEU A 259 -17.69 5.49 -0.21
CA LEU A 259 -19.10 5.42 -0.55
C LEU A 259 -19.52 3.96 -0.80
N THR A 260 -20.77 3.66 -0.46
CA THR A 260 -21.44 2.41 -0.84
C THR A 260 -21.57 2.28 -2.36
N LYS A 261 -21.94 1.10 -2.85
CA LYS A 261 -22.12 0.89 -4.30
C LYS A 261 -23.21 1.79 -4.88
N GLU A 262 -24.32 1.93 -4.17
CA GLU A 262 -25.47 2.76 -4.56
C GLU A 262 -25.09 4.24 -4.62
N GLU A 263 -24.41 4.75 -3.60
CA GLU A 263 -23.93 6.14 -3.58
C GLU A 263 -22.87 6.42 -4.66
N LYS A 264 -22.04 5.43 -5.00
CA LYS A 264 -21.08 5.54 -6.12
C LYS A 264 -21.79 5.65 -7.47
N GLU A 265 -22.88 4.92 -7.65
CA GLU A 265 -23.68 4.98 -8.88
C GLU A 265 -24.38 6.33 -9.00
N GLN A 266 -25.00 6.81 -7.93
CA GLN A 266 -25.60 8.14 -7.87
C GLN A 266 -24.59 9.26 -8.15
N LYS A 267 -23.41 9.25 -7.50
CA LYS A 267 -22.36 10.24 -7.79
C LYS A 267 -21.88 10.21 -9.25
N LYS A 268 -21.78 9.03 -9.85
CA LYS A 268 -21.40 8.92 -11.28
C LYS A 268 -22.46 9.51 -12.20
N GLU A 269 -23.73 9.37 -11.85
CA GLU A 269 -24.84 9.99 -12.60
C GLU A 269 -24.82 11.51 -12.44
N GLU A 270 -24.64 12.02 -11.22
CA GLU A 270 -24.49 13.46 -10.95
C GLU A 270 -23.28 14.08 -11.69
N GLU A 271 -22.12 13.41 -11.69
CA GLU A 271 -20.95 13.88 -12.44
C GLU A 271 -21.18 13.88 -13.96
N LYS A 272 -21.92 12.91 -14.49
CA LYS A 272 -22.28 12.87 -15.91
C LYS A 272 -23.22 14.02 -16.27
N GLN A 273 -24.20 14.31 -15.43
CA GLN A 273 -25.13 15.43 -15.60
C GLN A 273 -24.37 16.77 -15.57
N LYS A 274 -23.51 17.01 -14.57
CA LYS A 274 -22.68 18.22 -14.49
C LYS A 274 -21.77 18.39 -15.71
N LYS A 275 -21.15 17.31 -16.20
CA LYS A 275 -20.31 17.36 -17.43
C LYS A 275 -21.13 17.64 -18.70
N GLN A 276 -22.39 17.22 -18.74
CA GLN A 276 -23.30 17.56 -19.84
C GLN A 276 -23.70 19.04 -19.77
N GLU A 277 -24.07 19.53 -18.59
CA GLU A 277 -24.42 20.94 -18.35
C GLU A 277 -23.24 21.87 -18.69
N GLU A 278 -22.02 21.57 -18.26
CA GLU A 278 -20.83 22.35 -18.61
C GLU A 278 -20.54 22.37 -20.12
N LYS A 279 -20.81 21.26 -20.82
CA LYS A 279 -20.65 21.17 -22.29
C LYS A 279 -21.68 22.03 -23.00
N GLU A 280 -22.93 22.02 -22.53
CA GLU A 280 -23.99 22.86 -23.08
C GLU A 280 -23.74 24.34 -22.83
N GLU A 281 -23.27 24.71 -21.64
CA GLU A 281 -22.93 26.08 -21.29
C GLU A 281 -21.74 26.60 -22.13
N LYS A 282 -20.69 25.78 -22.33
CA LYS A 282 -19.57 26.09 -23.23
C LYS A 282 -20.02 26.22 -24.69
N LYS A 283 -21.03 25.45 -25.13
CA LYS A 283 -21.58 25.54 -26.48
C LYS A 283 -22.38 26.84 -26.66
N LYS A 284 -23.21 27.23 -25.69
CA LYS A 284 -23.96 28.49 -25.69
C LYS A 284 -23.03 29.71 -25.72
N LYS A 285 -21.98 29.74 -24.88
CA LYS A 285 -20.96 30.81 -24.89
C LYS A 285 -20.27 30.95 -26.25
N ARG A 286 -19.92 29.83 -26.90
CA ARG A 286 -19.33 29.84 -28.26
C ARG A 286 -20.29 30.32 -29.34
N GLU A 287 -21.59 30.11 -29.19
CA GLU A 287 -22.60 30.58 -30.14
C GLU A 287 -22.89 32.08 -29.96
N GLU A 288 -22.86 32.60 -28.73
CA GLU A 288 -22.96 34.03 -28.44
C GLU A 288 -21.74 34.82 -28.93
N GLU A 289 -20.51 34.31 -28.72
CA GLU A 289 -19.28 34.92 -29.25
C GLU A 289 -19.27 34.99 -30.79
N LYS A 290 -19.89 34.01 -31.46
CA LYS A 290 -20.04 34.01 -32.92
C LYS A 290 -21.09 35.00 -33.41
N LYS A 291 -22.12 35.30 -32.62
CA LYS A 291 -23.14 36.31 -32.95
C LYS A 291 -22.63 37.73 -32.75
N ASN A 292 -21.79 37.99 -31.75
CA ASN A 292 -21.21 39.32 -31.49
C ASN A 292 -20.02 39.68 -32.42
N LYS A 293 -19.53 38.74 -33.24
CA LYS A 293 -18.48 38.96 -34.25
C LYS A 293 -19.03 39.21 -35.67
N LYS A 294 -20.35 39.22 -35.85
CA LYS A 294 -21.04 39.63 -37.08
C LYS A 294 -21.69 40.98 -36.87
#